data_AF-A0A3M1DL37-F1
#
_entry.id   AF-A0A3M1DL37-F1
#
_cell.length_a   1.000
_cell.length_b   1.000
_cell.length_c   1.000
_cell.angle_alpha   90.00
_cell.angle_beta   90.00
_cell.angle_gamma   90.00
#
_symmetry.space_group_name_H-M   'P 1'
#
loop_
_entity.id
_entity.type
_entity.pdbx_description
1 polymer ?
#
loop_
_entity_poly.entity_id
_entity_poly.type
_entity_poly.pdbx_seq_one_letter_code
_entity_poly.pdbx_strand_id
1 'polypeptide(L)' 'METRIALDAMGGDAGAGMVVPAALHTLKREPGLRLVLVGDQALLEDLVAKNGGGPGDGRLTIHH' A
#
# COMPACT_ATOMS: atom_id res chain seq x y z
N MET A 1 -13.09 -10.33 -12.02
CA MET A 1 -11.93 -9.82 -12.76
C MET A 1 -11.01 -9.17 -11.75
N GLU A 2 -9.70 -9.46 -11.81
CA GLU A 2 -8.70 -8.95 -10.85
C GLU A 2 -7.99 -7.74 -11.46
N THR A 3 -7.78 -6.69 -10.66
CA THR A 3 -7.04 -5.49 -11.06
C THR A 3 -5.84 -5.29 -10.15
N ARG A 4 -4.65 -5.08 -10.72
CA ARG A 4 -3.43 -4.77 -9.97
C ARG A 4 -2.91 -3.39 -10.35
N ILE A 5 -2.64 -2.55 -9.36
CA ILE A 5 -2.16 -1.17 -9.55
C ILE A 5 -0.88 -0.97 -8.73
N ALA A 6 0.13 -0.36 -9.35
CA ALA A 6 1.32 0.12 -8.64
C ALA A 6 1.14 1.59 -8.25
N LEU A 7 1.47 1.92 -7.01
CA LEU A 7 1.41 3.27 -6.45
C LEU A 7 2.84 3.71 -6.12
N ASP A 8 3.29 4.80 -6.73
CA ASP A 8 4.47 5.52 -6.25
C ASP A 8 4.12 6.14 -4.90
N ALA A 9 4.70 5.59 -3.84
CA ALA A 9 4.47 6.04 -2.47
C ALA A 9 5.43 7.15 -2.05
N MET A 10 6.41 7.51 -2.89
CA MET A 10 7.44 8.50 -2.57
C MET A 10 7.16 9.86 -3.22
N GLY A 11 6.35 9.88 -4.28
CA GLY A 11 5.97 11.08 -5.00
C GLY A 11 4.95 11.97 -4.26
N GLY A 12 5.16 13.29 -4.33
CA GLY A 12 4.22 14.32 -3.87
C GLY A 12 4.38 14.70 -2.39
N ASP A 13 3.78 15.84 -2.01
CA ASP A 13 3.95 16.48 -0.70
C ASP A 13 3.54 15.61 0.49
N ALA A 14 2.60 14.69 0.26
CA ALA A 14 2.06 13.82 1.30
C ALA A 14 2.76 12.44 1.39
N GLY A 15 3.43 12.02 0.32
CA GLY A 15 4.19 10.77 0.20
C GLY A 15 3.56 9.55 0.87
N ALA A 16 4.41 8.71 1.45
CA ALA A 16 4.02 7.42 2.01
C ALA A 16 3.05 7.57 3.19
N GLY A 17 3.17 8.67 3.95
CA GLY A 17 2.34 8.97 5.11
C GLY A 17 0.84 9.08 4.78
N MET A 18 0.49 9.44 3.54
CA MET A 18 -0.90 9.46 3.06
C MET A 18 -1.23 8.26 2.16
N VAL A 19 -0.30 7.86 1.29
CA VAL A 19 -0.54 6.77 0.33
C VAL A 19 -0.83 5.45 1.05
N VAL A 20 -0.09 5.13 2.11
CA VAL A 20 -0.26 3.87 2.87
C VAL A 20 -1.65 3.74 3.50
N PRO A 21 -2.15 4.69 4.32
CA PRO A 21 -3.49 4.56 4.89
C PRO A 21 -4.59 4.54 3.82
N ALA A 22 -4.45 5.32 2.74
CA ALA A 22 -5.41 5.32 1.64
C ALA A 22 -5.44 3.98 0.89
N ALA A 23 -4.28 3.38 0.63
CA ALA A 23 -4.15 2.07 0.01
C ALA A 23 -4.84 0.97 0.84
N LEU A 24 -4.55 0.94 2.14
CA LEU A 24 -5.16 -0.03 3.07
C LEU A 24 -6.67 0.16 3.19
N HIS A 25 -7.16 1.40 3.21
CA HIS A 25 -8.59 1.68 3.19
C HIS A 25 -9.26 1.20 1.90
N THR A 26 -8.60 1.41 0.76
CA THR A 26 -9.13 1.00 -0.56
C THR A 26 -9.20 -0.52 -0.70
N LEU A 27 -8.18 -1.26 -0.23
CA LEU A 27 -8.19 -2.74 -0.25
C LEU A 27 -9.33 -3.37 0.56
N LYS A 28 -9.84 -2.67 1.59
CA LYS A 28 -11.03 -3.11 2.34
C LYS A 28 -12.32 -2.93 1.55
N ARG A 29 -12.38 -1.94 0.65
CA ARG A 29 -13.57 -1.60 -0.14
C ARG A 29 -13.65 -2.34 -1.47
N GLU A 30 -12.50 -2.71 -2.04
CA GLU A 30 -12.39 -3.32 -3.36
C GLU A 30 -11.79 -4.74 -3.27
N PRO A 31 -12.62 -5.80 -3.13
CA PRO A 31 -12.12 -7.17 -2.94
C PRO A 31 -11.25 -7.69 -4.09
N GLY A 32 -11.52 -7.24 -5.32
CA GLY A 32 -10.78 -7.63 -6.53
C GLY A 32 -9.52 -6.82 -6.82
N LEU A 33 -9.16 -5.88 -5.94
CA LEU A 33 -8.00 -5.01 -6.10
C LEU A 33 -6.77 -5.59 -5.41
N ARG A 34 -5.62 -5.49 -6.08
CA ARG A 34 -4.30 -5.67 -5.50
C ARG A 34 -3.47 -4.40 -5.69
N LEU A 35 -2.68 -4.06 -4.69
CA LEU A 35 -1.82 -2.89 -4.71
C LEU A 35 -0.35 -3.27 -4.52
N VAL A 36 0.52 -2.59 -5.27
CA VAL A 36 1.97 -2.60 -5.11
C VAL A 36 2.39 -1.21 -4.66
N LEU A 37 2.96 -1.07 -3.47
CA LEU A 37 3.57 0.19 -3.03
C LEU A 37 5.01 0.21 -3.51
N VAL A 38 5.37 1.25 -4.25
CA VAL A 38 6.72 1.44 -4.79
C VAL A 38 7.41 2.53 -3.98
N GLY A 39 8.57 2.23 -3.39
CA GLY A 39 9.32 3.20 -2.59
C GLY A 39 10.26 2.56 -1.57
N ASP A 40 10.68 3.36 -0.59
CA ASP A 40 11.59 2.89 0.47
C ASP A 40 10.92 1.77 1.29
N GLN A 41 11.51 0.56 1.22
CA GLN A 41 10.92 -0.62 1.84
C GLN A 41 10.74 -0.46 3.35
N ALA A 42 11.75 0.05 4.07
CA ALA A 42 11.72 0.14 5.52
C ALA A 42 10.65 1.12 6.00
N LEU A 43 10.53 2.27 5.33
CA LEU A 43 9.49 3.26 5.61
C LEU A 43 8.10 2.69 5.32
N LEU A 44 7.92 2.01 4.19
CA LEU A 44 6.62 1.46 3.81
C LEU A 44 6.19 0.32 4.72
N GLU A 45 7.09 -0.58 5.11
CA GLU A 45 6.80 -1.64 6.07
C GLU A 45 6.37 -1.08 7.44
N ASP A 46 7.10 -0.09 7.95
CA ASP A 46 6.78 0.59 9.21
C ASP A 46 5.40 1.27 9.16
N LEU A 47 5.11 2.01 8.09
CA LEU A 47 3.83 2.69 7.93
C LEU A 47 2.67 1.69 7.75
N VAL A 48 2.87 0.61 7.00
CA VAL A 48 1.85 -0.44 6.82
C VAL A 48 1.52 -1.07 8.17
N ALA A 49 2.53 -1.44 8.96
CA ALA A 49 2.34 -1.99 10.30
C ALA A 49 1.61 -1.01 11.23
N LYS A 50 2.01 0.27 11.25
CA LYS A 50 1.37 1.33 12.05
C LYS A 50 -0.10 1.55 11.70
N ASN A 51 -0.48 1.34 10.44
CA ASN A 51 -1.85 1.51 9.97
C ASN A 51 -2.69 0.21 10.04
N GLY A 52 -2.19 -0.82 10.71
CA GLY A 52 -2.89 -2.10 10.88
C GLY A 52 -2.97 -2.93 9.60
N GLY A 53 -2.12 -2.62 8.62
CA GLY A 53 -1.84 -3.52 7.50
C GLY A 53 -0.85 -4.60 7.92
N GLY A 54 -1.04 -5.80 7.40
CA GLY A 54 -0.13 -6.92 7.65
C GLY A 54 -0.09 -7.87 6.46
N PRO A 55 0.90 -8.78 6.41
CA PRO A 55 1.10 -9.69 5.28
C PRO A 55 -0.04 -10.71 5.07
N GLY A 56 -1.06 -10.72 5.94
CA GLY A 56 -2.11 -11.75 5.99
C GLY A 56 -3.10 -11.79 4.83
N ASP A 57 -3.00 -10.88 3.87
CA ASP A 57 -3.94 -10.76 2.75
C ASP A 57 -3.31 -11.10 1.38
N GLY A 58 -2.00 -10.86 1.20
CA GLY A 58 -1.33 -11.05 -0.10
C GLY A 58 -1.86 -10.15 -1.23
N ARG A 59 -2.84 -9.26 -0.95
CA ARG A 59 -3.32 -8.22 -1.88
C ARG A 59 -2.51 -6.92 -1.81
N LEU A 60 -1.67 -6.75 -0.80
CA LEU A 60 -0.70 -5.66 -0.70
C LEU A 60 0.72 -6.21 -0.81
N THR A 61 1.54 -5.60 -1.65
CA THR A 61 2.97 -5.93 -1.79
C THR A 61 3.80 -4.65 -1.83
N ILE A 62 5.06 -4.73 -1.42
CA ILE A 62 6.01 -3.61 -1.46
C ILE A 62 7.10 -3.93 -2.49
N HIS A 63 7.49 -2.93 -3.27
CA HIS A 63 8.58 -2.97 -4.24
C HIS A 63 9.50 -1.77 -4.01
N HIS A 64 10.82 -1.97 -4.01
CA HIS A 64 11.82 -0.95 -3.73
C HIS A 64 12.76 -0.71 -4.91
#